data_AF-M7NRQ5-F1
#
_entry.id   AF-M7NRQ5-F1
#
_cell.length_a   1.000
_cell.length_b   1.000
_cell.length_c   1.000
_cell.angle_alpha   90.00
_cell.angle_beta   90.00
_cell.angle_gamma   90.00
#
_symmetry.space_group_name_H-M   'P 1'
#
loop_
_entity.id
_entity.type
_entity.pdbx_description
1 polymer ?
#
loop_
_entity_poly.entity_id
_entity_poly.type
_entity_poly.pdbx_seq_one_letter_code
_entity_poly.pdbx_strand_id
1 'polypeptide(L)'
;MKSILLFALSCALLSPVFGQSVPQPETPAATSAQPTAAPPAKKWYDSFSIRGYVQARYNTLQTNPELACDQCDDSWGGDGGFFMRRIRVIFFGQISPRVYFYIQPDFASAANSGNLHFGQLRDAYFDLGLDKKNEFRFRVGQSKVPFGFENMQSSSNRLPLDRNDALNSALRNERDLGVMFYWAPDHIRKRFSDVNRRGLKGSGDYGVFGLGVYNGQTANRPELNGNRHVVARLSYPFAVGNQIIEPGIQAYTGQYVVFAGQTSAGVGIRGPQLPGSAGSCILYSLSAALWHTGRVQCGPRARV
;
A
#
# COMPACT_ATOMS: atom_id res chain seq x y z
N MET A 1 1.33 59.95 43.52
CA MET A 1 1.03 58.88 42.53
C MET A 1 0.26 57.80 43.29
N LYS A 2 -1.08 57.78 43.25
CA LYS A 2 -1.95 56.94 42.35
C LYS A 2 -1.51 55.45 42.43
N SER A 3 -2.29 54.49 42.91
CA SER A 3 -3.68 54.12 42.53
C SER A 3 -4.29 53.19 43.60
N ILE A 4 -5.45 53.50 44.20
CA ILE A 4 -6.84 53.15 43.81
C ILE A 4 -7.26 51.71 44.20
N LEU A 5 -7.96 51.66 45.33
CA LEU A 5 -9.00 50.70 45.76
C LEU A 5 -10.11 50.59 44.71
N LEU A 6 -10.75 49.44 44.53
CA LEU A 6 -12.22 49.32 44.66
C LEU A 6 -12.70 47.86 44.59
N PHE A 7 -13.49 47.50 45.60
CA PHE A 7 -14.35 46.32 45.72
C PHE A 7 -15.46 46.36 44.66
N ALA A 8 -15.73 45.24 43.99
CA ALA A 8 -16.93 45.08 43.16
C ALA A 8 -18.00 44.28 43.93
N LEU A 9 -19.12 44.96 44.15
CA LEU A 9 -20.32 44.51 44.86
C LEU A 9 -21.21 43.68 43.93
N SER A 10 -21.65 42.52 44.43
CA SER A 10 -22.68 41.66 43.82
C SER A 10 -24.03 42.39 43.73
N CYS A 11 -24.65 42.41 42.55
CA CYS A 11 -26.04 42.82 42.37
C CYS A 11 -26.76 41.79 41.50
N ALA A 12 -27.59 40.96 42.14
CA ALA A 12 -28.48 40.00 41.49
C ALA A 12 -29.72 40.73 40.95
N LEU A 13 -29.89 40.73 39.63
CA LEU A 13 -31.10 41.23 38.98
C LEU A 13 -32.05 40.06 38.68
N LEU A 14 -33.13 39.98 39.45
CA LEU A 14 -34.33 39.20 39.12
C LEU A 14 -35.06 39.88 37.96
N SER A 15 -35.22 39.17 36.84
CA SER A 15 -36.11 39.57 35.75
C SER A 15 -37.40 38.74 35.79
N PRO A 16 -38.57 39.35 35.52
CA PRO A 16 -39.86 38.67 35.58
C PRO A 16 -40.05 37.71 34.41
N VAL A 17 -40.63 36.55 34.71
CA VAL A 17 -41.06 35.52 33.76
C VAL A 17 -42.26 36.04 32.98
N PHE A 18 -42.06 36.38 31.71
CA PHE A 18 -43.16 36.58 30.75
C PHE A 18 -43.64 35.22 30.25
N GLY A 19 -44.95 34.97 30.37
CA GLY A 19 -45.60 33.75 29.94
C GLY A 19 -45.48 33.55 28.42
N GLN A 20 -44.85 32.43 28.04
CA GLN A 20 -44.92 31.92 26.68
C GLN A 20 -46.07 30.91 26.59
N SER A 21 -46.98 31.15 25.64
CA SER A 21 -48.02 30.20 25.26
C SER A 21 -47.40 28.92 24.71
N VAL A 22 -47.83 27.78 25.24
CA VAL A 22 -47.44 26.44 24.78
C VAL A 22 -47.90 26.26 23.32
N PRO A 23 -47.01 25.96 22.35
CA PRO A 23 -47.44 25.59 21.02
C PRO A 23 -48.14 24.23 21.07
N GLN A 24 -49.35 24.12 20.50
CA GLN A 24 -50.01 22.84 20.32
C GLN A 24 -49.25 21.96 19.32
N PRO A 25 -49.27 20.62 19.46
CA PRO A 25 -48.69 19.73 18.46
C PRO A 25 -49.53 19.76 17.18
N GLU A 26 -48.97 20.31 16.10
CA GLU A 26 -49.54 20.15 14.77
C GLU A 26 -49.34 18.70 14.30
N THR A 27 -50.44 18.07 13.89
CA THR A 27 -50.44 16.71 13.35
C THR A 27 -49.67 16.71 12.03
N PRO A 28 -48.62 15.87 11.83
CA PRO A 28 -47.91 15.84 10.56
C PRO A 28 -48.86 15.37 9.45
N ALA A 29 -49.11 16.26 8.49
CA ALA A 29 -49.79 15.91 7.25
C ALA A 29 -48.99 14.81 6.54
N ALA A 30 -49.67 13.70 6.23
CA ALA A 30 -49.09 12.58 5.50
C ALA A 30 -48.60 13.07 4.13
N THR A 31 -47.28 13.18 3.98
CA THR A 31 -46.64 13.37 2.68
C THR A 31 -46.79 12.07 1.91
N SER A 32 -47.53 12.13 0.80
CA SER A 32 -47.65 11.02 -0.13
C SER A 32 -46.26 10.62 -0.64
N ALA A 33 -45.88 9.37 -0.40
CA ALA A 33 -44.63 8.82 -0.92
C ALA A 33 -44.71 8.76 -2.45
N GLN A 34 -43.98 9.63 -3.15
CA GLN A 34 -43.76 9.48 -4.58
C GLN A 34 -42.94 8.20 -4.85
N PRO A 35 -43.25 7.46 -5.92
CA PRO A 35 -42.47 6.29 -6.31
C PRO A 35 -41.02 6.72 -6.56
N THR A 36 -40.08 6.18 -5.79
CA THR A 36 -38.65 6.41 -6.02
C THR A 36 -38.30 5.88 -7.40
N ALA A 37 -38.02 6.78 -8.34
CA ALA A 37 -37.52 6.42 -9.66
C ALA A 37 -36.30 5.50 -9.51
N ALA A 38 -36.30 4.39 -10.24
CA ALA A 38 -35.19 3.46 -10.23
C ALA A 38 -33.87 4.21 -10.52
N PRO A 39 -32.79 3.95 -9.77
CA PRO A 39 -31.52 4.63 -9.99
C PRO A 39 -31.08 4.47 -11.45
N PRO A 40 -30.61 5.54 -12.11
CA PRO A 40 -30.16 5.47 -13.49
C PRO A 40 -29.07 4.40 -13.62
N ALA A 41 -29.13 3.61 -14.70
CA ALA A 41 -28.15 2.57 -14.97
C ALA A 41 -26.73 3.16 -15.01
N LYS A 42 -25.83 2.60 -14.20
CA LYS A 42 -24.45 3.07 -14.06
C LYS A 42 -23.76 3.04 -15.43
N LYS A 43 -23.24 4.17 -15.88
CA LYS A 43 -22.59 4.25 -17.20
C LYS A 43 -21.20 3.62 -17.12
N TRP A 44 -20.71 3.09 -18.24
CA TRP A 44 -19.44 2.38 -18.28
C TRP A 44 -18.26 3.28 -17.86
N TYR A 45 -18.31 4.59 -18.13
CA TYR A 45 -17.27 5.52 -17.71
C TYR A 45 -17.28 5.83 -16.20
N ASP A 46 -18.40 5.56 -15.50
CA ASP A 46 -18.47 5.65 -14.03
C ASP A 46 -17.82 4.43 -13.34
N SER A 47 -17.37 3.45 -14.13
CA SER A 47 -16.69 2.24 -13.64
C SER A 47 -15.16 2.40 -13.58
N PHE A 48 -14.63 3.48 -14.16
CA PHE A 48 -13.21 3.76 -14.34
C PHE A 48 -12.80 5.01 -13.57
N SER A 49 -11.59 4.99 -13.02
CA SER A 49 -11.00 6.11 -12.31
C SER A 49 -9.53 6.25 -12.66
N ILE A 50 -9.10 7.51 -12.73
CA ILE A 50 -7.71 7.89 -12.92
C ILE A 50 -7.26 8.59 -11.65
N ARG A 51 -6.10 8.18 -11.13
CA ARG A 51 -5.39 8.94 -10.09
C ARG A 51 -3.91 8.94 -10.41
N GLY A 52 -3.16 9.83 -9.80
CA GLY A 52 -1.71 9.84 -9.95
C GLY A 52 -1.05 10.53 -8.77
N TYR A 53 0.27 10.39 -8.70
CA TYR A 53 1.08 11.15 -7.77
C TYR A 53 2.50 11.30 -8.31
N VAL A 54 3.13 12.39 -7.88
CA VAL A 54 4.52 12.73 -8.19
C VAL A 54 5.31 12.76 -6.89
N GLN A 55 6.52 12.23 -6.91
CA GLN A 55 7.49 12.32 -5.82
C GLN A 55 8.79 12.91 -6.36
N ALA A 56 8.95 14.22 -6.19
CA ALA A 56 10.22 14.91 -6.39
C ALA A 56 11.07 14.80 -5.12
N ARG A 57 12.38 14.67 -5.28
CA ARG A 57 13.35 14.56 -4.19
C ARG A 57 14.57 15.43 -4.50
N TYR A 58 15.24 15.83 -3.44
CA TYR A 58 16.57 16.40 -3.49
C TYR A 58 17.49 15.50 -2.68
N ASN A 59 18.64 15.15 -3.23
CA ASN A 59 19.58 14.28 -2.56
C ASN A 59 20.97 14.91 -2.53
N THR A 60 21.49 15.24 -1.34
CA THR A 60 22.89 15.63 -1.09
C THR A 60 23.31 15.38 0.37
N LEU A 61 22.58 14.54 1.11
CA LEU A 61 22.76 14.39 2.56
C LEU A 61 23.79 13.29 2.92
N GLN A 62 24.49 12.77 1.92
CA GLN A 62 25.47 11.70 2.05
C GLN A 62 26.85 12.27 2.42
N THR A 63 27.52 11.60 3.34
CA THR A 63 28.94 11.84 3.64
C THR A 63 29.89 11.07 2.73
N ASN A 64 29.39 10.02 2.06
CA ASN A 64 30.16 9.19 1.14
C ASN A 64 29.68 9.42 -0.31
N PRO A 65 30.51 10.02 -1.19
CA PRO A 65 30.16 10.24 -2.59
C PRO A 65 30.08 8.93 -3.40
N GLU A 66 30.66 7.83 -2.93
CA GLU A 66 30.63 6.52 -3.61
C GLU A 66 29.46 5.64 -3.19
N LEU A 67 28.55 6.15 -2.35
CA LEU A 67 27.40 5.37 -1.88
C LEU A 67 26.44 5.08 -3.02
N ALA A 68 26.42 3.85 -3.53
CA ALA A 68 25.47 3.39 -4.55
C ALA A 68 24.53 2.30 -4.00
N CYS A 69 23.31 2.22 -4.54
CA CYS A 69 22.33 1.21 -4.12
C CYS A 69 21.29 0.87 -5.21
N ASP A 70 21.58 -0.14 -6.02
CA ASP A 70 20.75 -0.58 -7.17
C ASP A 70 19.35 -1.13 -6.81
N GLN A 71 19.11 -1.41 -5.53
CA GLN A 71 17.84 -1.96 -5.03
C GLN A 71 17.01 -0.94 -4.25
N CYS A 72 17.61 0.17 -3.80
CA CYS A 72 16.94 1.20 -3.03
C CYS A 72 16.78 2.50 -3.85
N ASP A 73 17.39 3.59 -3.42
CA ASP A 73 17.35 4.86 -4.15
C ASP A 73 18.64 5.02 -4.96
N ASP A 74 18.54 4.76 -6.27
CA ASP A 74 19.66 4.85 -7.22
C ASP A 74 20.26 6.26 -7.33
N SER A 75 19.62 7.28 -6.73
CA SER A 75 20.13 8.65 -6.68
C SER A 75 21.19 8.89 -5.60
N TRP A 76 21.50 7.88 -4.78
CA TRP A 76 22.53 7.99 -3.76
C TRP A 76 23.93 8.11 -4.36
N GLY A 77 24.80 8.86 -3.67
CA GLY A 77 26.16 9.13 -4.12
C GLY A 77 26.21 10.23 -5.19
N GLY A 78 27.43 10.51 -5.66
CA GLY A 78 27.73 11.50 -6.69
C GLY A 78 27.43 12.95 -6.31
N ASP A 79 27.39 13.79 -7.34
CA ASP A 79 26.98 15.18 -7.22
C ASP A 79 25.46 15.21 -7.14
N GLY A 80 24.96 15.50 -5.94
CA GLY A 80 23.54 15.41 -5.67
C GLY A 80 22.69 16.46 -6.42
N GLY A 81 21.38 16.43 -6.21
CA GLY A 81 20.46 17.31 -6.97
C GLY A 81 19.00 16.94 -6.87
N PHE A 82 18.18 17.63 -7.67
CA PHE A 82 16.76 17.34 -7.79
C PHE A 82 16.51 16.20 -8.78
N PHE A 83 15.64 15.28 -8.41
CA PHE A 83 15.21 14.20 -9.28
C PHE A 83 13.77 13.78 -8.98
N MET A 84 13.17 13.09 -9.95
CA MET A 84 11.84 12.52 -9.80
C MET A 84 11.97 11.05 -9.42
N ARG A 85 11.64 10.70 -8.18
CA ARG A 85 11.68 9.30 -7.73
C ARG A 85 10.55 8.48 -8.32
N ARG A 86 9.37 9.07 -8.48
CA ARG A 86 8.13 8.42 -8.98
C ARG A 86 7.24 9.42 -9.71
N ILE A 87 6.76 9.05 -10.88
CA ILE A 87 5.73 9.80 -11.63
C ILE A 87 4.72 8.76 -12.09
N ARG A 88 3.73 8.47 -11.24
CA ARG A 88 2.81 7.35 -11.49
C ARG A 88 1.43 7.85 -11.81
N VAL A 89 0.90 7.32 -12.91
CA VAL A 89 -0.51 7.43 -13.28
C VAL A 89 -1.13 6.06 -13.07
N ILE A 90 -2.32 6.01 -12.52
CA ILE A 90 -3.01 4.79 -12.13
C ILE A 90 -4.39 4.82 -12.76
N PHE A 91 -4.63 3.85 -13.62
CA PHE A 91 -5.89 3.55 -14.28
C PHE A 91 -6.49 2.35 -13.59
N PHE A 92 -7.68 2.48 -13.00
CA PHE A 92 -8.28 1.37 -12.27
C PHE A 92 -9.80 1.47 -12.26
N GLY A 93 -10.45 0.33 -12.08
CA GLY A 93 -11.91 0.30 -12.13
C GLY A 93 -12.50 -1.09 -12.08
N GLN A 94 -13.82 -1.14 -11.85
CA GLN A 94 -14.60 -2.36 -11.79
C GLN A 94 -15.41 -2.50 -13.08
N ILE A 95 -14.86 -3.18 -14.09
CA ILE A 95 -15.48 -3.32 -15.42
C ILE A 95 -16.81 -4.09 -15.33
N SER A 96 -16.85 -5.12 -14.49
CA SER A 96 -18.05 -5.90 -14.19
C SER A 96 -18.05 -6.26 -12.70
N PRO A 97 -19.17 -6.72 -12.10
CA PRO A 97 -19.22 -7.06 -10.67
C PRO A 97 -18.11 -8.00 -10.18
N ARG A 98 -17.49 -8.79 -11.07
CA ARG A 98 -16.42 -9.74 -10.77
C ARG A 98 -15.09 -9.45 -11.45
N VAL A 99 -14.99 -8.42 -12.28
CA VAL A 99 -13.76 -8.08 -13.02
C VAL A 99 -13.32 -6.68 -12.65
N TYR A 100 -12.18 -6.59 -11.96
CA TYR A 100 -11.47 -5.36 -11.66
C TYR A 100 -10.20 -5.29 -12.48
N PHE A 101 -9.78 -4.10 -12.89
CA PHE A 101 -8.51 -3.88 -13.57
C PHE A 101 -7.68 -2.81 -12.90
N TYR A 102 -6.37 -2.90 -13.07
CA TYR A 102 -5.41 -1.95 -12.55
C TYR A 102 -4.18 -1.86 -13.46
N ILE A 103 -3.87 -0.65 -13.92
CA ILE A 103 -2.69 -0.35 -14.75
C ILE A 103 -1.97 0.86 -14.15
N GLN A 104 -0.66 0.74 -13.92
CA GLN A 104 0.19 1.77 -13.35
C GLN A 104 1.50 1.89 -14.14
N PRO A 105 1.57 2.79 -15.14
CA PRO A 105 2.85 3.26 -15.67
C PRO A 105 3.57 4.19 -14.68
N ASP A 106 4.89 4.19 -14.74
CA ASP A 106 5.80 5.06 -13.99
C ASP A 106 6.78 5.75 -14.95
N PHE A 107 6.71 7.07 -15.01
CA PHE A 107 7.51 7.93 -15.91
C PHE A 107 8.74 8.53 -15.21
N ALA A 108 9.14 7.98 -14.06
CA ALA A 108 10.39 8.35 -13.39
C ALA A 108 11.59 7.47 -13.81
N SER A 109 11.35 6.44 -14.62
CA SER A 109 12.35 5.41 -14.91
C SER A 109 13.30 5.83 -16.02
N ALA A 110 14.54 5.36 -15.97
CA ALA A 110 15.50 5.47 -17.07
C ALA A 110 15.43 4.20 -17.94
N ALA A 111 15.50 4.35 -19.26
CA ALA A 111 15.63 3.21 -20.17
C ALA A 111 17.09 2.74 -20.32
N ASN A 112 18.03 3.68 -20.19
CA ASN A 112 19.47 3.45 -20.25
C ASN A 112 20.22 4.54 -19.44
N SER A 113 21.53 4.39 -19.30
CA SER A 113 22.41 5.39 -18.70
C SER A 113 22.45 6.65 -19.58
N GLY A 114 21.66 7.66 -19.24
CA GLY A 114 21.71 9.00 -19.85
C GLY A 114 20.35 9.59 -20.21
N ASN A 115 19.32 8.77 -20.45
CA ASN A 115 17.99 9.28 -20.76
C ASN A 115 16.99 8.89 -19.65
N LEU A 116 16.38 9.91 -19.05
CA LEU A 116 15.38 9.78 -17.99
C LEU A 116 13.96 9.88 -18.55
N HIS A 117 12.97 9.58 -17.70
CA HIS A 117 11.54 9.79 -17.94
C HIS A 117 10.86 8.88 -18.96
N PHE A 118 11.28 7.61 -19.03
CA PHE A 118 10.59 6.60 -19.81
C PHE A 118 9.43 5.98 -19.03
N GLY A 119 8.36 5.64 -19.76
CA GLY A 119 7.24 4.89 -19.21
C GLY A 119 7.64 3.44 -18.95
N GLN A 120 7.73 3.06 -17.67
CA GLN A 120 7.88 1.67 -17.26
C GLN A 120 6.59 1.16 -16.65
N LEU A 121 6.18 -0.06 -17.02
CA LEU A 121 5.03 -0.69 -16.41
C LEU A 121 5.38 -1.16 -14.99
N ARG A 122 4.64 -0.69 -13.98
CA ARG A 122 4.78 -1.20 -12.61
C ARG A 122 3.77 -2.32 -12.38
N ASP A 123 2.49 -1.99 -12.43
CA ASP A 123 1.40 -2.96 -12.26
C ASP A 123 0.50 -2.94 -13.50
N ALA A 124 0.07 -4.12 -13.96
CA ALA A 124 -0.92 -4.31 -15.00
C ALA A 124 -1.59 -5.67 -14.80
N TYR A 125 -2.76 -5.68 -14.18
CA TYR A 125 -3.46 -6.91 -13.85
C TYR A 125 -4.97 -6.76 -13.86
N PHE A 126 -5.63 -7.91 -13.90
CA PHE A 126 -7.06 -8.05 -13.64
C PHE A 126 -7.28 -8.90 -12.38
N ASP A 127 -8.21 -8.47 -11.51
CA ASP A 127 -8.74 -9.34 -10.46
C ASP A 127 -10.06 -9.93 -10.94
N LEU A 128 -10.11 -11.26 -10.99
CA LEU A 128 -11.24 -12.07 -11.42
C LEU A 128 -11.85 -12.75 -10.19
N GLY A 129 -12.98 -12.26 -9.74
CA GLY A 129 -13.73 -12.83 -8.61
C GLY A 129 -14.52 -14.07 -9.00
N LEU A 130 -14.54 -15.07 -8.11
CA LEU A 130 -15.24 -16.34 -8.31
C LEU A 130 -16.66 -16.33 -7.74
N ASP A 131 -16.90 -15.49 -6.73
CA ASP A 131 -18.17 -15.37 -6.02
C ASP A 131 -18.79 -13.97 -6.19
N LYS A 132 -20.00 -13.75 -5.66
CA LYS A 132 -20.69 -12.45 -5.78
C LYS A 132 -20.03 -11.34 -4.96
N LYS A 133 -19.31 -11.70 -3.89
CA LYS A 133 -18.62 -10.74 -3.01
C LYS A 133 -17.13 -10.61 -3.36
N ASN A 134 -16.65 -11.36 -4.36
CA ASN A 134 -15.24 -11.45 -4.76
C ASN A 134 -14.32 -11.77 -3.55
N GLU A 135 -14.82 -12.57 -2.60
CA GLU A 135 -14.06 -13.11 -1.48
C GLU A 135 -12.94 -14.02 -1.97
N PHE A 136 -13.21 -14.77 -3.04
CA PHE A 136 -12.23 -15.57 -3.75
C PHE A 136 -11.93 -14.91 -5.09
N ARG A 137 -10.66 -14.63 -5.37
CA ARG A 137 -10.26 -13.99 -6.62
C ARG A 137 -8.91 -14.45 -7.14
N PHE A 138 -8.76 -14.45 -8.45
CA PHE A 138 -7.47 -14.59 -9.12
C PHE A 138 -7.02 -13.24 -9.67
N ARG A 139 -5.81 -12.83 -9.29
CA ARG A 139 -5.10 -11.74 -9.93
C ARG A 139 -4.26 -12.29 -11.05
N VAL A 140 -4.47 -11.81 -12.27
CA VAL A 140 -3.72 -12.24 -13.47
C VAL A 140 -3.04 -11.03 -14.07
N GLY A 141 -1.72 -11.10 -14.22
CA GLY A 141 -0.92 -10.05 -14.83
C GLY A 141 0.32 -9.68 -14.00
N GLN A 142 0.96 -8.56 -14.36
CA GLN A 142 2.11 -8.04 -13.63
C GLN A 142 1.60 -7.31 -12.39
N SER A 143 1.95 -7.82 -11.21
CA SER A 143 1.51 -7.21 -9.96
C SER A 143 2.50 -7.44 -8.85
N LYS A 144 2.26 -6.81 -7.69
CA LYS A 144 3.02 -7.11 -6.49
C LYS A 144 2.88 -8.58 -6.09
N VAL A 145 4.01 -9.26 -5.95
CA VAL A 145 4.13 -10.58 -5.34
C VAL A 145 3.84 -10.39 -3.84
N PRO A 146 2.89 -11.12 -3.24
CA PRO A 146 2.45 -10.93 -1.85
C PRO A 146 3.50 -11.33 -0.81
N PHE A 147 4.60 -10.59 -0.75
CA PHE A 147 5.71 -10.79 0.18
C PHE A 147 6.23 -9.44 0.70
N GLY A 148 6.03 -9.23 1.99
CA GLY A 148 6.60 -8.16 2.78
C GLY A 148 5.52 -7.17 3.16
N PHE A 149 5.29 -6.95 4.46
CA PHE A 149 4.26 -6.02 4.90
C PHE A 149 4.47 -4.62 4.30
N GLU A 150 5.69 -4.10 4.39
CA GLU A 150 6.08 -2.78 3.86
C GLU A 150 6.02 -2.71 2.33
N ASN A 151 6.41 -3.81 1.67
CA ASN A 151 6.35 -3.95 0.22
C ASN A 151 4.91 -3.83 -0.28
N MET A 152 3.96 -4.40 0.45
CA MET A 152 2.55 -4.37 0.06
C MET A 152 1.90 -3.01 0.24
N GLN A 153 2.39 -2.18 1.16
CA GLN A 153 1.94 -0.79 1.31
C GLN A 153 2.10 0.02 0.02
N SER A 154 1.19 0.97 -0.21
CA SER A 154 1.34 1.91 -1.31
C SER A 154 2.57 2.78 -1.10
N SER A 155 3.39 2.99 -2.13
CA SER A 155 4.54 3.90 -2.08
C SER A 155 4.17 5.36 -1.79
N SER A 156 2.91 5.74 -1.97
CA SER A 156 2.41 7.06 -1.56
C SER A 156 2.06 7.13 -0.07
N ASN A 157 1.81 5.99 0.58
CA ASN A 157 1.36 5.91 1.96
C ASN A 157 2.43 5.33 2.91
N ARG A 158 3.64 5.02 2.42
CA ARG A 158 4.72 4.50 3.28
C ARG A 158 5.25 5.56 4.22
N LEU A 159 5.75 5.13 5.37
CA LEU A 159 6.42 5.97 6.33
C LEU A 159 7.87 6.27 5.91
N PRO A 160 8.72 5.26 5.63
CA PRO A 160 10.07 5.54 5.17
C PRO A 160 10.08 5.96 3.69
N LEU A 161 11.06 6.78 3.34
CA LEU A 161 11.25 7.26 1.97
C LEU A 161 11.61 6.10 1.02
N ASP A 162 12.41 5.15 1.49
CA ASP A 162 12.68 3.91 0.77
C ASP A 162 12.41 2.69 1.64
N ARG A 163 12.38 1.52 1.00
CA ARG A 163 12.00 0.27 1.66
C ARG A 163 13.13 -0.26 2.52
N ASN A 164 12.78 -1.10 3.50
CA ASN A 164 13.79 -1.91 4.15
C ASN A 164 14.52 -2.81 3.15
N ASP A 165 15.82 -2.98 3.35
CA ASP A 165 16.65 -3.78 2.46
C ASP A 165 16.26 -5.26 2.55
N ALA A 166 16.17 -5.80 3.77
CA ALA A 166 15.92 -7.22 4.03
C ALA A 166 14.72 -7.83 3.28
N LEU A 167 13.60 -7.10 3.09
CA LEU A 167 12.46 -7.62 2.32
C LEU A 167 12.50 -7.23 0.84
N ASN A 168 13.24 -6.19 0.46
CA ASN A 168 13.36 -5.73 -0.92
C ASN A 168 14.43 -6.54 -1.68
N SER A 169 15.53 -6.94 -1.03
CA SER A 169 16.56 -7.77 -1.66
C SER A 169 16.08 -9.18 -2.01
N ALA A 170 15.10 -9.67 -1.26
CA ALA A 170 14.47 -10.96 -1.49
C ALA A 170 13.76 -11.04 -2.86
N LEU A 171 13.05 -9.96 -3.24
CA LEU A 171 12.32 -9.86 -4.50
C LEU A 171 12.48 -8.44 -5.05
N ARG A 172 13.49 -8.22 -5.90
CA ARG A 172 13.76 -6.90 -6.49
C ARG A 172 12.50 -6.36 -7.19
N ASN A 173 12.12 -5.13 -6.87
CA ASN A 173 10.89 -4.44 -7.32
C ASN A 173 9.55 -5.05 -6.84
N GLU A 174 9.59 -6.16 -6.11
CA GLU A 174 8.47 -6.92 -5.51
C GLU A 174 7.36 -7.31 -6.48
N ARG A 175 7.62 -7.27 -7.78
CA ARG A 175 6.61 -7.40 -8.81
C ARG A 175 7.07 -8.37 -9.86
N ASP A 176 6.12 -9.16 -10.32
CA ASP A 176 6.34 -10.05 -11.43
C ASP A 176 5.02 -10.39 -12.12
N LEU A 177 5.15 -10.98 -13.30
CA LEU A 177 4.06 -11.48 -14.10
C LEU A 177 3.65 -12.87 -13.59
N GLY A 178 2.39 -13.03 -13.23
CA GLY A 178 1.91 -14.31 -12.73
C GLY A 178 0.41 -14.35 -12.49
N VAL A 179 0.01 -15.39 -11.76
CA VAL A 179 -1.35 -15.62 -11.28
C VAL A 179 -1.31 -15.79 -9.78
N MET A 180 -2.09 -14.97 -9.06
CA MET A 180 -2.19 -15.02 -7.61
C MET A 180 -3.64 -15.23 -7.19
N PHE A 181 -3.89 -16.32 -6.49
CA PHE A 181 -5.13 -16.54 -5.77
C PHE A 181 -5.16 -15.76 -4.46
N TYR A 182 -6.28 -15.12 -4.17
CA TYR A 182 -6.54 -14.45 -2.91
C TYR A 182 -7.88 -14.88 -2.33
N TRP A 183 -7.90 -15.07 -1.02
CA TRP A 183 -9.10 -15.27 -0.23
C TRP A 183 -9.19 -14.24 0.90
N ALA A 184 -10.30 -13.53 1.01
CA ALA A 184 -10.64 -12.71 2.17
C ALA A 184 -12.16 -12.53 2.30
N PRO A 185 -12.76 -12.79 3.48
CA PRO A 185 -14.17 -12.49 3.73
C PRO A 185 -14.52 -11.02 3.49
N ASP A 186 -15.74 -10.72 3.02
CA ASP A 186 -16.17 -9.36 2.66
C ASP A 186 -15.95 -8.33 3.80
N HIS A 187 -16.27 -8.71 5.03
CA HIS A 187 -16.07 -7.85 6.20
C HIS A 187 -14.59 -7.53 6.48
N ILE A 188 -13.67 -8.46 6.15
CA ILE A 188 -12.22 -8.24 6.28
C ILE A 188 -11.69 -7.40 5.12
N ARG A 189 -12.21 -7.59 3.91
CA ARG A 189 -11.87 -6.73 2.77
C ARG A 189 -12.25 -5.27 3.02
N LYS A 190 -13.45 -5.05 3.56
CA LYS A 190 -13.91 -3.73 4.03
C LYS A 190 -12.95 -3.16 5.08
N ARG A 191 -12.50 -3.98 6.04
CA ARG A 191 -11.49 -3.56 7.03
C ARG A 191 -10.17 -3.14 6.38
N PHE A 192 -9.63 -3.89 5.42
CA PHE A 192 -8.41 -3.49 4.68
C PHE A 192 -8.61 -2.16 3.94
N SER A 193 -9.76 -1.97 3.30
CA SER A 193 -10.12 -0.71 2.64
C SER A 193 -10.20 0.45 3.64
N ASP A 194 -10.82 0.22 4.81
CA ASP A 194 -10.98 1.23 5.87
C ASP A 194 -9.65 1.63 6.52
N VAL A 195 -8.70 0.71 6.65
CA VAL A 195 -7.33 1.02 7.08
C VAL A 195 -6.71 2.04 6.13
N ASN A 196 -6.76 1.79 4.82
CA ASN A 196 -6.20 2.70 3.83
C ASN A 196 -6.96 4.03 3.76
N ARG A 197 -8.29 3.98 3.83
CA ARG A 197 -9.16 5.17 3.79
C ARG A 197 -8.91 6.13 4.96
N ARG A 198 -8.61 5.58 6.15
CA ARG A 198 -8.26 6.37 7.34
C ARG A 198 -6.80 6.86 7.34
N GLY A 199 -6.02 6.60 6.29
CA GLY A 199 -4.60 6.95 6.23
C GLY A 199 -3.72 6.09 7.13
N LEU A 200 -4.26 5.02 7.72
CA LEU A 200 -3.49 4.07 8.51
C LEU A 200 -2.59 3.23 7.59
N LYS A 201 -1.52 2.68 8.16
CA LYS A 201 -0.43 2.03 7.42
C LYS A 201 -0.67 0.52 7.28
N GLY A 202 -1.70 0.13 6.52
CA GLY A 202 -2.00 -1.28 6.25
C GLY A 202 -1.25 -1.85 5.06
N SER A 203 -1.18 -3.18 4.98
CA SER A 203 -0.61 -3.88 3.82
C SER A 203 -1.48 -3.78 2.55
N GLY A 204 -2.76 -3.43 2.69
CA GLY A 204 -3.75 -3.35 1.62
C GLY A 204 -4.49 -4.67 1.38
N ASP A 205 -5.50 -4.66 0.50
CA ASP A 205 -6.28 -5.87 0.19
C ASP A 205 -5.48 -6.81 -0.74
N TYR A 206 -4.64 -7.65 -0.14
CA TYR A 206 -3.96 -8.79 -0.77
C TYR A 206 -4.47 -10.13 -0.20
N GLY A 207 -5.74 -10.16 0.18
CA GLY A 207 -6.33 -11.33 0.83
C GLY A 207 -5.89 -11.51 2.28
N VAL A 208 -6.66 -12.31 3.01
CA VAL A 208 -6.21 -12.94 4.25
C VAL A 208 -5.23 -14.04 3.91
N PHE A 209 -5.57 -14.86 2.92
CA PHE A 209 -4.69 -15.86 2.34
C PHE A 209 -4.38 -15.50 0.90
N GLY A 210 -3.12 -15.65 0.51
CA GLY A 210 -2.64 -15.48 -0.86
C GLY A 210 -1.74 -16.64 -1.24
N LEU A 211 -1.94 -17.19 -2.44
CA LEU A 211 -1.08 -18.20 -3.05
C LEU A 211 -0.87 -17.83 -4.51
N GLY A 212 0.37 -17.77 -4.97
CA GLY A 212 0.65 -17.35 -6.34
C GLY A 212 1.76 -18.13 -6.99
N VAL A 213 1.67 -18.22 -8.32
CA VAL A 213 2.74 -18.68 -9.20
C VAL A 213 3.11 -17.54 -10.13
N TYR A 214 4.40 -17.28 -10.30
CA TYR A 214 4.89 -16.16 -11.08
C TYR A 214 6.21 -16.50 -11.75
N ASN A 215 6.57 -15.67 -12.72
CA ASN A 215 7.89 -15.71 -13.35
C ASN A 215 8.97 -15.37 -12.31
N GLY A 216 10.22 -15.79 -12.54
CA GLY A 216 11.28 -15.63 -11.56
C GLY A 216 12.18 -14.42 -11.78
N GLN A 217 12.08 -13.80 -12.96
CA GLN A 217 13.08 -12.86 -13.46
C GLN A 217 12.79 -11.40 -13.17
N THR A 218 11.79 -11.10 -12.32
CA THR A 218 11.31 -9.76 -11.94
C THR A 218 10.59 -9.03 -13.07
N ALA A 219 9.78 -8.04 -12.71
CA ALA A 219 8.98 -7.24 -13.63
C ALA A 219 9.78 -6.65 -14.82
N ASN A 220 9.12 -6.62 -15.98
CA ASN A 220 9.64 -6.06 -17.25
C ASN A 220 10.92 -6.74 -17.79
N ARG A 221 11.13 -8.02 -17.47
CA ARG A 221 12.20 -8.83 -18.05
C ARG A 221 11.64 -10.10 -18.69
N PRO A 222 12.24 -10.58 -19.80
CA PRO A 222 11.94 -11.90 -20.32
C PRO A 222 12.26 -12.99 -19.29
N GLU A 223 11.42 -14.01 -19.23
CA GLU A 223 11.68 -15.21 -18.43
C GLU A 223 12.84 -15.99 -19.04
N LEU A 224 13.78 -16.44 -18.19
CA LEU A 224 15.02 -17.10 -18.59
C LEU A 224 15.08 -18.55 -18.13
N ASN A 225 14.07 -19.05 -17.42
CA ASN A 225 13.96 -20.47 -17.10
C ASN A 225 12.52 -21.02 -17.20
N GLY A 226 12.43 -22.35 -17.35
CA GLY A 226 11.15 -23.07 -17.37
C GLY A 226 10.49 -23.21 -16.00
N ASN A 227 11.20 -22.88 -14.91
CA ASN A 227 10.67 -22.99 -13.56
C ASN A 227 9.82 -21.78 -13.21
N ARG A 228 8.97 -21.93 -12.19
CA ARG A 228 8.10 -20.88 -11.70
C ARG A 228 8.40 -20.65 -10.24
N HIS A 229 8.27 -19.40 -9.81
CA HIS A 229 8.32 -19.07 -8.40
C HIS A 229 6.94 -19.25 -7.79
N VAL A 230 6.92 -19.67 -6.54
CA VAL A 230 5.70 -19.87 -5.76
C VAL A 230 5.78 -19.01 -4.51
N VAL A 231 4.70 -18.30 -4.20
CA VAL A 231 4.57 -17.47 -3.00
C VAL A 231 3.31 -17.83 -2.24
N ALA A 232 3.40 -17.86 -0.91
CA ALA A 232 2.27 -17.99 -0.02
C ALA A 232 2.32 -16.88 1.04
N ARG A 233 1.16 -16.34 1.39
CA ARG A 233 0.99 -15.34 2.44
C ARG A 233 -0.29 -15.60 3.22
N LEU A 234 -0.20 -15.45 4.54
CA LEU A 234 -1.34 -15.43 5.46
C LEU A 234 -1.20 -14.19 6.33
N SER A 235 -2.20 -13.30 6.33
CA SER A 235 -2.19 -12.03 7.05
C SER A 235 -3.60 -11.71 7.52
N TYR A 236 -3.83 -11.45 8.81
CA TYR A 236 -5.19 -11.19 9.31
C TYR A 236 -5.26 -9.91 10.14
N PRO A 237 -6.03 -8.88 9.73
CA PRO A 237 -6.12 -7.62 10.46
C PRO A 237 -7.15 -7.75 11.59
N PHE A 238 -6.75 -8.17 12.78
CA PHE A 238 -7.61 -8.21 13.97
C PHE A 238 -7.98 -6.80 14.41
N ALA A 239 -9.26 -6.54 14.68
CA ALA A 239 -9.70 -5.31 15.34
C ALA A 239 -9.77 -5.56 16.84
N VAL A 240 -8.99 -4.83 17.64
CA VAL A 240 -8.93 -4.95 19.10
C VAL A 240 -9.17 -3.56 19.69
N GLY A 241 -10.38 -3.34 20.19
CA GLY A 241 -10.83 -2.00 20.62
C GLY A 241 -10.71 -0.98 19.48
N ASN A 242 -9.93 0.07 19.70
CA ASN A 242 -9.68 1.14 18.72
C ASN A 242 -8.46 0.89 17.82
N GLN A 243 -7.79 -0.26 17.96
CA GLN A 243 -6.58 -0.60 17.22
C GLN A 243 -6.84 -1.74 16.22
N ILE A 244 -6.01 -1.81 15.18
CA ILE A 244 -5.97 -2.96 14.28
C ILE A 244 -4.59 -3.59 14.38
N ILE A 245 -4.53 -4.89 14.63
CA ILE A 245 -3.29 -5.65 14.67
C ILE A 245 -3.28 -6.61 13.48
N GLU A 246 -2.28 -6.52 12.61
CA GLU A 246 -2.13 -7.36 11.42
C GLU A 246 -0.88 -8.24 11.55
N PRO A 247 -0.96 -9.39 12.24
CA PRO A 247 0.02 -10.44 12.11
C PRO A 247 0.00 -11.03 10.70
N GLY A 248 1.18 -11.40 10.21
CA GLY A 248 1.30 -12.13 8.96
C GLY A 248 2.52 -13.03 8.91
N ILE A 249 2.36 -14.15 8.21
CA ILE A 249 3.42 -15.05 7.81
C ILE A 249 3.40 -15.21 6.29
N GLN A 250 4.58 -15.33 5.69
CA GLN A 250 4.74 -15.33 4.25
C GLN A 250 6.02 -16.03 3.88
N ALA A 251 5.99 -16.72 2.75
CA ALA A 251 7.15 -17.39 2.20
C ALA A 251 7.10 -17.42 0.67
N TYR A 252 8.25 -17.46 0.02
CA TYR A 252 8.35 -17.79 -1.40
C TYR A 252 9.50 -18.76 -1.66
N THR A 253 9.43 -19.45 -2.79
CA THR A 253 10.50 -20.32 -3.30
C THR A 253 10.56 -20.29 -4.81
N GLY A 254 11.76 -20.39 -5.38
CA GLY A 254 11.96 -20.46 -6.82
C GLY A 254 13.43 -20.49 -7.22
N GLN A 255 13.69 -20.59 -8.51
CA GLN A 255 15.04 -20.49 -9.08
C GLN A 255 15.17 -19.21 -9.89
N TYR A 256 16.18 -18.41 -9.58
CA TYR A 256 16.52 -17.21 -10.32
C TYR A 256 17.65 -17.51 -11.30
N VAL A 257 17.55 -17.05 -12.54
CA VAL A 257 18.64 -17.18 -13.52
C VAL A 257 19.43 -15.89 -13.58
N VAL A 258 20.73 -15.98 -13.27
CA VAL A 258 21.67 -14.88 -13.49
C VAL A 258 22.18 -14.96 -14.92
N PHE A 259 21.98 -13.90 -15.69
CA PHE A 259 22.45 -13.81 -17.08
C PHE A 259 23.68 -12.90 -17.19
N ALA A 260 24.42 -13.02 -18.29
CA ALA A 260 25.72 -12.38 -18.50
C ALA A 260 25.74 -10.85 -18.30
N GLY A 261 24.61 -10.17 -18.49
CA GLY A 261 24.47 -8.73 -18.22
C GLY A 261 24.36 -8.36 -16.73
N GLN A 262 24.34 -9.34 -15.82
CA GLN A 262 24.28 -9.16 -14.37
C GLN A 262 25.57 -9.59 -13.66
N THR A 263 26.59 -9.99 -14.42
CA THR A 263 27.90 -10.38 -13.91
C THR A 263 28.93 -9.34 -14.28
N SER A 264 29.73 -8.92 -13.30
CA SER A 264 30.93 -8.13 -13.56
C SER A 264 31.94 -8.92 -14.40
N ALA A 265 32.75 -8.22 -15.18
CA ALA A 265 33.80 -8.84 -15.98
C ALA A 265 34.71 -9.73 -15.11
N GLY A 266 34.96 -10.97 -15.56
CA GLY A 266 35.79 -11.95 -14.85
C GLY A 266 35.06 -12.79 -13.79
N VAL A 267 33.78 -12.54 -13.52
CA VAL A 267 32.99 -13.36 -12.57
C VAL A 267 32.30 -14.51 -13.31
N GLY A 268 32.78 -15.74 -13.07
CA GLY A 268 32.12 -16.96 -13.52
C GLY A 268 31.06 -17.42 -12.52
N ILE A 269 29.87 -17.78 -13.00
CA ILE A 269 28.81 -18.36 -12.16
C ILE A 269 28.81 -19.88 -12.30
N ARG A 270 28.87 -20.59 -11.17
CA ARG A 270 28.80 -22.05 -11.13
C ARG A 270 27.34 -22.50 -11.26
N GLY A 271 26.88 -22.60 -12.51
CA GLY A 271 25.48 -22.90 -12.86
C GLY A 271 24.61 -21.63 -12.91
N PRO A 272 23.81 -21.40 -13.95
CA PRO A 272 23.09 -20.13 -14.13
C PRO A 272 21.94 -19.94 -13.14
N GLN A 273 21.55 -20.97 -12.39
CA GLN A 273 20.38 -20.97 -11.50
C GLN A 273 20.78 -20.85 -10.04
N LEU A 274 20.21 -19.86 -9.35
CA LEU A 274 20.32 -19.67 -7.92
C LEU A 274 18.99 -20.05 -7.25
N PRO A 275 18.97 -21.02 -6.30
CA PRO A 275 17.78 -21.28 -5.50
C PRO A 275 17.53 -20.10 -4.55
N GLY A 276 16.28 -19.64 -4.50
CA GLY A 276 15.83 -18.61 -3.58
C GLY A 276 14.68 -19.12 -2.71
N SER A 277 14.79 -18.93 -1.40
CA SER A 277 13.70 -19.13 -0.47
C SER A 277 13.80 -18.11 0.65
N ALA A 278 12.70 -17.44 1.00
CA ALA A 278 12.66 -16.58 2.18
C ALA A 278 11.32 -16.71 2.88
N GLY A 279 11.36 -16.60 4.21
CA GLY A 279 10.19 -16.56 5.09
C GLY A 279 10.22 -15.29 5.93
N SER A 280 9.06 -14.74 6.25
CA SER A 280 8.94 -13.61 7.18
C SER A 280 7.71 -13.76 8.06
N CYS A 281 7.86 -13.45 9.33
CA CYS A 281 6.79 -13.36 10.33
C CYS A 281 6.81 -11.96 10.93
N ILE A 282 5.66 -11.32 10.96
CA ILE A 282 5.53 -9.90 11.29
C ILE A 282 4.27 -9.67 12.10
N LEU A 283 4.34 -8.79 13.10
CA LEU A 283 3.19 -8.29 13.88
C LEU A 283 3.17 -6.76 13.82
N TYR A 284 2.14 -6.16 13.25
CA TYR A 284 1.96 -4.70 13.22
C TYR A 284 0.71 -4.26 13.96
N SER A 285 0.84 -3.26 14.85
CA SER A 285 -0.31 -2.53 15.42
C SER A 285 -0.54 -1.22 14.67
N LEU A 286 -1.80 -0.91 14.37
CA LEU A 286 -2.28 0.28 13.68
C LEU A 286 -3.20 1.02 14.63
N SER A 287 -2.76 2.18 15.13
CA SER A 287 -3.59 3.10 15.89
C SER A 287 -3.58 4.49 15.25
N ALA A 288 -4.68 5.22 15.42
CA ALA A 288 -4.78 6.63 15.03
C ALA A 288 -3.94 7.57 15.92
N ALA A 289 -3.45 7.07 17.06
CA ALA A 289 -2.55 7.79 17.95
C ALA A 289 -1.10 7.41 17.63
N LEU A 290 -0.24 8.43 17.59
CA LEU A 290 1.22 8.36 17.42
C LEU A 290 1.82 7.08 18.03
N TRP A 291 2.50 6.28 17.22
CA TRP A 291 3.38 5.23 17.75
C TRP A 291 4.81 5.72 17.76
N HIS A 292 5.21 6.18 18.96
CA HIS A 292 6.58 6.13 19.45
C HIS A 292 7.11 4.71 19.22
N THR A 293 8.32 4.61 18.68
CA THR A 293 9.07 3.36 18.47
C THR A 293 9.35 2.65 19.78
N GLY A 294 8.42 1.80 20.24
CA GLY A 294 8.65 0.81 21.27
C GLY A 294 9.39 -0.39 20.70
N ARG A 295 10.70 -0.51 20.96
CA ARG A 295 11.46 -1.75 20.73
C ARG A 295 10.84 -2.85 21.60
N VAL A 296 10.17 -3.82 21.00
CA VAL A 296 9.96 -5.13 21.62
C VAL A 296 11.16 -5.99 21.23
N GLN A 297 12.14 -6.06 22.13
CA GLN A 297 13.33 -6.88 21.98
C GLN A 297 12.99 -8.29 22.48
N CYS A 298 12.67 -9.20 21.56
CA CYS A 298 12.59 -10.64 21.84
C CYS A 298 13.82 -11.34 21.23
N GLY A 299 14.78 -11.72 22.07
CA GLY A 299 15.95 -12.52 21.71
C GLY A 299 16.97 -12.57 22.86
N PRO A 300 17.60 -13.73 23.14
CA PRO A 300 18.40 -13.93 24.35
C PRO A 300 19.71 -13.15 24.28
N ARG A 301 20.10 -12.55 25.41
CA ARG A 301 21.42 -11.94 25.60
C ARG A 301 22.50 -12.99 25.41
N ALA A 302 23.24 -12.91 24.30
CA ALA A 302 24.58 -13.46 24.24
C ALA A 302 25.49 -12.53 25.06
N ARG A 303 26.07 -13.05 26.15
CA ARG A 303 27.23 -12.44 26.79
C ARG A 303 28.43 -12.74 25.90
N VAL A 304 29.18 -11.70 25.56
CA VAL A 304 30.64 -11.76 25.44
C VAL A 304 31.17 -10.77 26.45
#